data_AF-A0A2N1QQ12-F1
#
_entry.id   AF-A0A2N1QQ12-F1
#
_cell.length_a   1.000
_cell.length_b   1.000
_cell.length_c   1.000
_cell.angle_alpha   90.00
_cell.angle_beta   90.00
_cell.angle_gamma   90.00
#
_symmetry.space_group_name_H-M   'P 1'
#
loop_
_entity.id
_entity.type
_entity.pdbx_description
1 polymer ?
#
loop_
_entity_poly.entity_id
_entity_poly.type
_entity_poly.pdbx_seq_one_letter_code
_entity_poly.pdbx_strand_id
1 'polypeptide(L)' 'MDIGISKRLAKLYEEGKEAVLCMVVEESGSTPRSMGSSMLVFPGGKIEGTVGGGITEHRVIEK' A
#
# COMPACT_ATOMS: atom_id res chain seq x y z
N MET A 1 11.05 -3.15 2.53
CA MET A 1 10.12 -2.09 2.95
C MET A 1 10.28 -0.91 2.01
N ASP A 2 9.20 -0.49 1.35
CA ASP A 2 9.21 0.65 0.43
C ASP A 2 9.34 1.98 1.19
N ILE A 3 10.57 2.52 1.20
CA ILE A 3 10.92 3.75 1.91
C ILE A 3 10.14 4.95 1.35
N GLY A 4 9.80 4.95 0.06
CA GLY A 4 9.05 6.04 -0.57
C GLY A 4 7.63 6.14 -0.02
N ILE A 5 6.94 5.00 0.06
CA ILE A 5 5.59 4.91 0.63
C ILE A 5 5.58 5.26 2.12
N SER A 6 6.53 4.74 2.90
CA SER A 6 6.61 5.06 4.33
C SER A 6 6.86 6.55 4.60
N LYS A 7 7.75 7.20 3.82
CA LYS A 7 7.97 8.66 3.92
C LYS A 7 6.72 9.44 3.53
N ARG A 8 5.98 8.97 2.52
CA ARG A 8 4.72 9.59 2.10
C ARG A 8 3.65 9.50 3.19
N LEU A 9 3.52 8.36 3.86
CA LEU A 9 2.62 8.19 5.00
C LEU A 9 2.96 9.16 6.13
N ALA A 10 4.23 9.26 6.51
CA ALA A 10 4.68 10.17 7.55
C ALA A 10 4.30 11.62 7.23
N LYS A 11 4.51 12.05 5.97
CA LYS A 11 4.10 13.38 5.52
C LYS A 11 2.59 13.59 5.58
N LEU A 12 1.78 12.60 5.19
CA LEU A 12 0.31 12.70 5.28
C LEU A 12 -0.15 12.81 6.72
N TYR A 13 0.47 12.07 7.63
CA TYR A 13 0.21 12.14 9.06
C TYR A 13 0.51 13.55 9.61
N GLU A 14 1.66 14.13 9.25
CA GLU A 14 2.02 15.52 9.63
C GLU A 14 1.03 16.56 9.06
N GLU A 15 0.50 16.32 7.85
CA GLU A 15 -0.50 17.17 7.21
C GLU A 15 -1.94 16.95 7.73
N GLY A 16 -2.14 16.03 8.69
CA GLY A 16 -3.46 15.68 9.21
C GLY A 16 -4.37 15.01 8.18
N LYS A 17 -3.79 14.37 7.16
CA LYS A 17 -4.53 13.68 6.08
C LYS A 17 -4.66 12.19 6.35
N GLU A 18 -5.81 11.66 5.97
CA GLU A 18 -6.13 10.25 6.13
C GLU A 18 -5.56 9.40 4.99
N ALA A 19 -4.96 8.26 5.36
CA ALA A 19 -4.59 7.19 4.45
C ALA A 19 -4.41 5.88 5.24
N VAL A 20 -4.62 4.74 4.59
CA VAL A 20 -4.33 3.40 5.11
C VAL A 20 -3.07 2.88 4.43
N LEU A 21 -2.12 2.38 5.22
CA LEU A 21 -0.94 1.67 4.70
C LEU A 21 -1.26 0.18 4.57
N CYS A 22 -1.10 -0.34 3.36
CA CYS A 22 -1.19 -1.77 3.07
C CYS A 22 0.20 -2.28 2.68
N MET A 23 0.66 -3.37 3.28
CA MET A 23 2.00 -3.93 3.03
C MET A 23 1.96 -5.45 2.93
N VAL A 24 2.75 -6.00 2.00
CA VAL A 24 3.01 -7.44 1.92
C VAL A 24 3.95 -7.82 3.06
N VAL A 25 3.42 -8.46 4.09
CA VAL A 25 4.19 -8.91 5.27
C VAL A 25 4.79 -10.30 5.10
N GLU A 26 4.25 -11.09 4.17
CA GLU A 26 4.69 -12.44 3.85
C GLU A 26 4.29 -12.77 2.41
N GLU A 27 5.07 -13.63 1.76
CA GLU A 27 4.77 -14.17 0.44
C GLU A 27 5.19 -15.63 0.33
N SER A 28 4.54 -16.38 -0.56
CA SER A 28 4.90 -17.76 -0.85
C SER A 28 4.85 -18.02 -2.35
N GLY A 29 5.84 -18.78 -2.84
CA GLY A 29 5.98 -19.06 -4.28
C GLY A 29 6.39 -17.84 -5.09
N SER A 30 5.96 -17.80 -6.35
CA SER A 30 6.21 -16.67 -7.27
C SER A 30 5.01 -15.73 -7.25
N THR A 31 5.18 -14.59 -6.62
CA THR A 31 4.22 -13.49 -6.51
C THR A 31 4.70 -12.31 -7.38
N PRO A 32 3.80 -11.46 -7.91
CA PRO A 32 4.21 -10.30 -8.70
C PRO A 32 4.97 -9.23 -7.89
N ARG A 33 4.87 -9.25 -6.56
CA ARG A 33 5.47 -8.27 -5.65
C ARG A 33 6.03 -8.97 -4.43
N SER A 34 7.24 -8.55 -4.05
CA SER A 34 7.99 -9.12 -2.95
C SER A 34 7.58 -8.57 -1.58
N MET A 35 7.95 -9.31 -0.52
CA MET A 35 7.81 -8.86 0.87
C MET A 35 8.30 -7.41 1.05
N GLY A 36 7.51 -6.60 1.75
CA GLY A 36 7.77 -5.20 2.00
C GLY A 36 7.37 -4.25 0.87
N SER A 37 6.77 -4.76 -0.22
CA SER A 37 5.98 -3.93 -1.15
C SER A 37 4.77 -3.36 -0.41
N SER A 38 4.45 -2.10 -0.68
CA SER A 38 3.36 -1.41 0.01
C SER A 38 2.62 -0.43 -0.89
N MET A 39 1.42 -0.08 -0.47
CA MET A 39 0.61 0.97 -1.06
C MET A 39 -0.12 1.77 0.02
N LEU A 40 -0.50 3.00 -0.33
CA LEU A 40 -1.43 3.82 0.44
C LEU A 40 -2.80 3.78 -0.23
N VAL A 41 -3.84 3.64 0.59
CA VAL A 41 -5.24 3.79 0.17
C VAL A 41 -5.80 5.05 0.81
N PHE A 42 -6.31 5.96 -0.02
CA PHE A 42 -6.92 7.21 0.41
C PHE A 42 -8.44 7.08 0.50
N PRO A 43 -9.12 8.00 1.21
CA PRO A 43 -10.57 8.12 1.12
C PRO A 43 -11.05 8.18 -0.34
N GLY A 44 -12.07 7.41 -0.68
CA GLY A 44 -12.57 7.26 -2.05
C GLY A 44 -11.82 6.24 -2.91
N GLY A 45 -10.90 5.46 -2.33
CA GLY A 45 -10.28 4.30 -2.98
C GLY A 45 -9.13 4.62 -3.93
N LYS A 46 -8.68 5.88 -4.01
CA LYS A 46 -7.45 6.23 -4.73
C LYS A 46 -6.27 5.53 -4.06
N ILE A 47 -5.29 5.08 -4.85
CA ILE A 47 -4.07 4.44 -4.35
C ILE A 47 -2.79 5.16 -4.79
N GLU A 48 -1.74 5.04 -3.97
CA GLU A 48 -0.35 5.34 -4.31
C GLU A 48 0.53 4.11 -3.98
N GLY A 49 1.31 3.60 -4.92
CA GLY A 49 2.05 2.34 -4.76
C GLY A 49 1.24 1.11 -5.18
N THR A 50 1.77 -0.09 -4.90
CA THR A 50 1.13 -1.35 -5.29
C THR A 50 1.65 -2.51 -4.44
N VAL A 51 0.77 -3.46 -4.12
CA VAL A 51 1.09 -4.68 -3.35
C VAL A 51 0.99 -5.95 -4.18
N GLY A 52 0.48 -5.90 -5.42
CA GLY A 52 0.37 -7.06 -6.30
C GLY A 52 0.26 -6.75 -7.80
N GLY A 53 -0.15 -5.56 -8.20
CA GLY A 53 -0.16 -5.08 -9.60
C GLY A 53 -1.41 -5.44 -10.40
N GLY A 54 -2.55 -5.72 -9.77
CA GLY A 54 -3.79 -6.10 -10.44
C GLY A 54 -4.99 -6.27 -9.50
N ILE A 55 -5.65 -7.43 -9.54
CA ILE A 55 -6.88 -7.70 -8.77
C ILE A 55 -6.67 -7.63 -7.25
N THR A 56 -5.44 -7.84 -6.79
CA THR A 56 -5.08 -7.79 -5.38
C THR A 56 -5.37 -6.41 -4.79
N GLU A 57 -5.07 -5.33 -5.51
CA GLU A 57 -5.34 -3.96 -5.09
C GLU A 57 -6.83 -3.74 -4.83
N HIS A 58 -7.69 -4.19 -5.74
CA HIS A 58 -9.14 -4.05 -5.59
C HIS A 58 -9.65 -4.76 -4.33
N ARG A 59 -9.20 -5.99 -4.08
CA ARG A 59 -9.56 -6.76 -2.88
C ARG A 59 -9.08 -6.12 -1.58
N VAL A 60 -7.96 -5.40 -1.62
CA VAL A 60 -7.44 -4.69 -0.44
C VAL A 60 -8.22 -3.41 -0.19
N ILE A 61 -8.69 -2.71 -1.24
CA ILE A 61 -9.52 -1.50 -1.10
C ILE A 61 -10.93 -1.84 -0.57
N GLU A 62 -11.48 -3.01 -0.90
CA GLU A 62 -12.81 -3.44 -0.45
C GLU A 62 -12.87 -3.93 1.02
N LYS A 63 -11.74 -4.14 1.67
CA LYS A 63 -11.67 -4.64 3.06
C LYS A 63 -11.46 -3.52 4.06
#